data_AF-A0A9X6AEG7-F1
#
_entry.id   AF-A0A9X6AEG7-F1
#
_cell.length_a   1.000
_cell.length_b   1.000
_cell.length_c   1.000
_cell.angle_alpha   90.00
_cell.angle_beta   90.00
_cell.angle_gamma   90.00
#
_symmetry.space_group_name_H-M   'P 1'
#
loop_
_entity.id
_entity.type
_entity.pdbx_description
1 polymer ?
#
loop_
_entity_poly.entity_id
_entity_poly.type
_entity_poly.pdbx_seq_one_letter_code
_entity_poly.pdbx_strand_id
1 'polypeptide(L)' 'FAGSPSLDGFAGRVSDSGEGRWTVLAAVDEGVPAPVITTSLYERFESREAGEFTDKILSAMRSEFGGHAEKKG' A
#
# COMPACT_ATOMS: atom_id res chain seq x y z
N PHE A 1 -14.22 12.08 2.77
CA PHE A 1 -13.81 12.70 1.47
C PHE A 1 -14.21 14.18 1.31
N ALA A 2 -14.65 14.90 2.37
CA ALA A 2 -15.15 16.28 2.21
C ALA A 2 -14.05 17.36 2.34
N GLY A 3 -12.88 17.06 2.91
CA GLY A 3 -11.85 18.05 3.25
C GLY A 3 -10.73 18.25 2.21
N SER A 4 -10.52 17.31 1.28
CA SER A 4 -9.54 17.42 0.18
C SER A 4 -9.93 16.50 -0.97
N PRO A 5 -10.91 16.89 -1.80
CA PRO A 5 -11.48 16.04 -2.84
C PRO A 5 -10.47 15.61 -3.92
N SER A 6 -9.43 16.42 -4.15
CA SER A 6 -8.38 16.18 -5.14
C SER A 6 -7.21 15.32 -4.62
N LEU A 7 -7.12 15.13 -3.30
CA LEU A 7 -6.11 14.31 -2.64
C LEU A 7 -4.65 14.71 -2.93
N ASP A 8 -4.39 15.96 -3.33
CA ASP A 8 -3.08 16.45 -3.80
C ASP A 8 -1.93 16.37 -2.78
N GLY A 9 -2.22 16.10 -1.50
CA GLY A 9 -1.23 16.04 -0.41
C GLY A 9 -0.78 14.65 0.01
N PHE A 10 -1.25 13.57 -0.62
CA PHE A 10 -0.87 12.20 -0.24
C PHE A 10 -0.07 11.54 -1.35
N ALA A 11 1.06 10.91 -1.01
CA ALA A 11 1.91 10.23 -1.97
C ALA A 11 1.41 8.79 -2.23
N GLY A 12 1.26 8.47 -3.51
CA GLY A 12 0.84 7.19 -4.08
C GLY A 12 1.70 5.95 -3.82
N ARG A 13 2.63 6.02 -2.86
CA ARG A 13 3.71 5.05 -2.77
C ARG A 13 3.92 4.63 -1.32
N VAL A 14 3.42 3.46 -0.97
CA VAL A 14 3.78 2.75 0.25
C VAL A 14 5.24 2.27 0.16
N SER A 15 6.06 2.70 1.13
CA SER A 15 7.46 2.24 1.26
C SER A 15 7.50 0.73 1.58
N ASP A 16 8.39 0.00 0.93
CA ASP A 16 8.55 -1.44 1.06
C ASP A 16 10.02 -1.75 1.38
N SER A 17 10.26 -2.36 2.55
CA SER A 17 11.56 -2.86 3.00
C SER A 17 12.06 -4.06 2.19
N GLY A 18 11.16 -4.70 1.43
CA GLY A 18 11.44 -5.88 0.62
C GLY A 18 11.12 -7.21 1.31
N GLU A 19 10.77 -7.21 2.60
CA GLU A 19 10.50 -8.43 3.39
C GLU A 19 9.35 -9.28 2.81
N GLY A 20 8.34 -8.63 2.22
CA GLY A 20 7.26 -9.31 1.51
C GLY A 20 7.76 -10.08 0.28
N ARG A 21 8.72 -9.52 -0.46
CA ARG A 21 9.35 -10.18 -1.61
C ARG A 21 10.19 -11.38 -1.17
N TRP A 22 10.99 -11.21 -0.13
CA TRP A 22 11.78 -12.32 0.44
C TRP A 22 10.89 -13.48 0.88
N THR A 23 9.76 -13.18 1.52
CA THR A 23 8.81 -14.22 1.98
C THR A 23 8.18 -14.97 0.81
N VAL A 24 7.78 -14.28 -0.27
CA VAL A 24 7.21 -14.94 -1.46
C VAL A 24 8.25 -15.81 -2.17
N LEU A 25 9.51 -15.36 -2.26
CA LEU A 25 10.59 -16.16 -2.84
C LEU A 25 10.86 -17.43 -2.02
N ALA A 26 10.96 -17.31 -0.69
CA ALA A 26 11.14 -18.47 0.18
C ALA A 26 9.98 -19.48 0.08
N ALA A 27 8.74 -18.99 -0.05
CA ALA A 27 7.58 -19.85 -0.25
C ALA A 27 7.65 -20.66 -1.55
N VAL A 28 8.20 -20.08 -2.62
CA VAL A 28 8.44 -20.79 -3.89
C VAL A 28 9.55 -21.83 -3.74
N ASP A 29 10.67 -21.45 -3.12
CA ASP A 29 11.82 -22.34 -2.93
C ASP A 29 11.47 -23.57 -2.08
N GLU A 30 10.66 -23.39 -1.04
CA GLU A 30 10.20 -24.45 -0.13
C GLU A 30 8.97 -25.21 -0.64
N GLY A 31 8.36 -24.79 -1.76
CA GLY A 31 7.14 -25.38 -2.28
C GLY A 31 5.92 -25.21 -1.36
N VAL A 32 5.91 -24.17 -0.53
CA VAL A 32 4.85 -23.88 0.45
C VAL A 32 3.90 -22.80 -0.08
N PRO A 33 2.58 -23.03 -0.08
CA PRO A 33 1.63 -22.03 -0.57
C PRO A 33 1.51 -20.83 0.39
N ALA A 34 1.77 -19.62 -0.13
CA ALA A 34 1.64 -18.34 0.60
C ALA A 34 0.70 -17.33 -0.09
N PRO A 35 -0.56 -17.71 -0.44
CA PRO A 35 -1.41 -16.93 -1.34
C PRO A 35 -1.72 -15.51 -0.84
N VAL A 36 -2.03 -15.34 0.45
CA VAL A 36 -2.37 -14.02 1.01
C VAL A 36 -1.19 -13.05 0.95
N ILE A 37 0.03 -13.55 1.21
CA ILE A 37 1.25 -12.74 1.19
C ILE A 37 1.60 -12.38 -0.26
N THR A 38 1.48 -13.33 -1.19
CA THR A 38 1.68 -13.09 -2.62
C THR A 38 0.72 -12.03 -3.16
N THR A 39 -0.58 -12.15 -2.88
CA THR A 39 -1.56 -11.13 -3.28
C THR A 39 -1.22 -9.78 -2.66
N SER A 40 -0.89 -9.73 -1.37
CA SER A 40 -0.52 -8.48 -0.69
C SER A 40 0.72 -7.81 -1.30
N LEU A 41 1.68 -8.58 -1.79
CA LEU A 41 2.86 -8.07 -2.49
C LEU A 41 2.51 -7.51 -3.87
N TYR A 42 1.61 -8.17 -4.59
CA TYR A 42 1.16 -7.72 -5.92
C TYR A 42 0.33 -6.45 -5.85
N GLU A 43 -0.58 -6.34 -4.88
CA GLU A 43 -1.32 -5.09 -4.60
C GLU A 43 -0.37 -3.91 -4.35
N ARG A 44 0.76 -4.13 -3.66
CA ARG A 44 1.79 -3.08 -3.47
C ARG A 44 2.54 -2.73 -4.75
N PHE A 45 2.65 -3.64 -5.72
CA PHE A 45 3.23 -3.32 -7.02
C PHE A 45 2.22 -2.58 -7.89
N GLU A 46 0.97 -3.02 -7.89
CA GLU A 46 -0.13 -2.32 -8.55
C GLU A 46 -0.31 -0.91 -7.98
N SER A 47 -0.15 -0.71 -6.67
CA SER A 47 -0.18 0.63 -6.08
C SER A 47 0.97 1.54 -6.59
N ARG A 48 2.06 1.00 -7.12
CA ARG A 48 3.12 1.84 -7.72
C ARG A 48 2.76 2.33 -9.13
N GLU A 49 1.83 1.66 -9.81
CA GLU A 49 1.38 2.01 -11.17
C GLU A 49 -0.02 2.67 -11.18
N ALA A 50 -0.87 2.35 -10.21
CA ALA A 50 -2.24 2.88 -10.02
C ALA A 50 -2.49 3.57 -8.66
N GLY A 51 -1.58 3.40 -7.69
CA GLY A 51 -1.80 3.77 -6.29
C GLY A 51 -1.56 5.23 -5.95
N GLU A 52 -1.19 6.09 -6.90
CA GLU A 52 -1.39 7.54 -6.74
C GLU A 52 -2.81 7.84 -6.25
N PHE A 53 -3.84 7.30 -6.89
CA PHE A 53 -5.22 7.56 -6.49
C PHE A 53 -5.66 6.73 -5.28
N THR A 54 -5.31 5.44 -5.23
CA THR A 54 -5.75 4.54 -4.16
C THR A 54 -5.07 4.80 -2.82
N ASP A 55 -3.77 5.12 -2.81
CA ASP A 55 -3.04 5.45 -1.57
C ASP A 55 -3.42 6.84 -1.07
N LYS A 56 -3.77 7.75 -2.00
CA LYS A 56 -4.42 9.04 -1.69
C LYS A 56 -5.73 8.85 -0.94
N ILE A 57 -6.59 7.94 -1.42
CA ILE A 57 -7.83 7.57 -0.74
C ILE A 57 -7.57 6.93 0.62
N LEU A 58 -6.64 5.99 0.70
CA LEU A 58 -6.33 5.26 1.93
C LEU A 58 -5.75 6.17 3.02
N SER A 59 -4.85 7.08 2.65
CA SER A 59 -4.28 8.05 3.59
C SER A 59 -5.33 9.05 4.08
N ALA A 60 -6.25 9.49 3.21
CA ALA A 60 -7.42 10.28 3.62
C ALA A 60 -8.30 9.54 4.65
N MET A 61 -8.56 8.24 4.45
CA MET A 61 -9.35 7.43 5.40
C MET A 61 -8.64 7.25 6.76
N ARG A 62 -7.32 7.04 6.76
CA ARG A 62 -6.53 6.91 8.01
C ARG A 62 -6.51 8.20 8.83
N SER A 63 -6.55 9.35 8.16
CA SER A 63 -6.67 10.65 8.82
C SER A 63 -8.09 10.91 9.34
N GLU A 64 -9.12 10.69 8.50
CA GLU A 64 -10.52 11.05 8.81
C GLU A 64 -11.16 10.09 9.84
N PHE A 65 -10.82 8.80 9.80
CA PHE A 65 -11.40 7.80 10.72
C PHE A 65 -10.43 7.31 11.80
N GLY A 66 -9.13 7.22 11.49
CA GLY A 66 -8.13 6.71 12.42
C GLY A 66 -7.55 7.79 13.34
N GLY A 67 -7.70 9.08 13.01
CA GLY A 67 -7.05 10.18 13.72
C GLY A 67 -5.53 10.22 13.51
N HIS A 68 -5.00 9.51 12.51
CA HIS A 68 -3.57 9.47 12.24
C HIS A 68 -3.12 10.79 11.58
N ALA A 69 -2.03 11.37 12.08
CA ALA A 69 -1.38 12.52 11.47
C ALA A 69 -0.55 12.07 10.25
N GLU A 70 -1.23 11.91 9.11
CA GLU A 70 -0.60 11.55 7.84
C GLU A 70 0.21 12.75 7.30
N LYS A 71 1.44 12.51 6.84
CA LYS A 71 2.35 13.56 6.35
C LYS A 71 2.00 13.93 4.90
N LYS A 72 2.10 15.23 4.60
CA LYS A 72 1.98 15.72 3.22
C LYS A 72 3.20 15.28 2.41
N GLY A 73 2.96 14.54 1.33
CA GLY A 73 3.95 14.19 0.31
C GLY A 73 4.32 15.39 -0.54
#